data_AF-A0A930M8Q5-F1
#
_entry.id   AF-A0A930M8Q5-F1
#
_cell.length_a   1.000
_cell.length_b   1.000
_cell.length_c   1.000
_cell.angle_alpha   90.00
_cell.angle_beta   90.00
_cell.angle_gamma   90.00
#
_symmetry.space_group_name_H-M   'P 1'
#
loop_
_entity.id
_entity.type
_entity.pdbx_description
1 polymer ?
#
loop_
_entity_poly.entity_id
_entity_poly.type
_entity_poly.pdbx_seq_one_letter_code
_entity_poly.pdbx_strand_id
1 'polypeptide(L)'
;MKKFTLGIALLLSLGAIVSGCGDEKQAAPKKDAAPAQQAASLDMTGVKDGTFAADSSQHEKIGHSHVALTIKDGTITKVVHTGIDKEGKAKDESYGAGKSEAAQKKAQVAYKAIGSYASQLEEKKDLAKVDAITGATISYDQFKEAVEKAVEEAKK
;
A
#
# COMPACT_ATOMS: atom_id res chain seq x y z
N MET A 1 45.19 -2.04 -8.19
CA MET A 1 45.41 -1.55 -9.56
C MET A 1 45.67 -2.73 -10.49
N LYS A 2 44.66 -3.21 -11.22
CA LYS A 2 44.87 -4.10 -12.37
C LYS A 2 43.88 -3.67 -13.46
N LYS A 3 44.46 -3.12 -14.52
CA LYS A 3 43.81 -2.55 -15.69
C LYS A 3 43.60 -3.68 -16.69
N PHE A 4 42.38 -3.88 -17.17
CA PHE A 4 42.13 -4.72 -18.34
C PHE A 4 41.44 -3.86 -19.40
N THR A 5 42.21 -3.62 -20.46
CA THR A 5 41.82 -2.92 -21.68
C THR A 5 41.91 -3.94 -22.81
N LEU A 6 40.81 -4.19 -23.51
CA LEU A 6 40.68 -4.71 -24.90
C LEU A 6 39.19 -5.05 -25.07
N GLY A 7 38.38 -4.45 -25.94
CA GLY A 7 38.65 -3.83 -27.22
C GLY A 7 38.36 -4.82 -28.34
N ILE A 8 37.09 -4.96 -28.74
CA ILE A 8 36.66 -5.47 -30.06
C ILE A 8 35.48 -4.62 -30.52
N ALA A 9 35.67 -4.03 -31.69
CA ALA A 9 34.76 -3.16 -32.41
C ALA A 9 33.97 -3.96 -33.46
N LEU A 10 33.09 -3.23 -34.14
CA LEU A 10 32.39 -3.51 -35.40
C LEU A 10 31.02 -4.20 -35.28
N LEU A 11 29.96 -3.43 -35.49
CA LEU A 11 29.32 -3.38 -36.82
C LEU A 11 28.38 -2.17 -36.92
N LEU A 12 28.58 -1.40 -38.00
CA LEU A 12 27.73 -0.30 -38.43
C LEU A 12 26.38 -0.81 -38.90
N SER A 13 25.31 -0.15 -38.47
CA SER A 13 24.12 0.05 -39.31
C SER A 13 23.61 1.48 -39.12
N LEU A 14 23.69 2.23 -40.23
CA LEU A 14 23.09 3.54 -40.39
C LEU A 14 21.57 3.43 -40.25
N GLY A 15 21.01 4.23 -39.35
CA GLY A 15 19.58 4.53 -39.29
C GLY A 15 19.40 5.94 -38.75
N ALA A 16 19.55 6.93 -39.64
CA ALA A 16 19.21 8.31 -39.34
C ALA A 16 17.69 8.47 -39.36
N ILE A 17 17.08 8.61 -38.18
CA ILE A 17 15.77 9.27 -38.05
C ILE A 17 16.01 10.62 -37.39
N VAL A 18 15.78 11.65 -38.19
CA VAL A 18 15.84 13.06 -37.83
C VAL A 18 14.50 13.47 -37.19
N SER A 19 14.61 14.44 -36.29
CA SER A 19 13.54 15.32 -35.77
C SER A 19 12.78 14.87 -34.52
N GLY A 20 13.15 15.47 -33.37
CA GLY A 20 12.18 15.84 -32.33
C GLY A 20 12.55 15.56 -30.87
N CYS A 21 13.32 16.48 -30.26
CA CYS A 21 13.35 16.88 -28.85
C CYS A 21 13.25 15.82 -27.70
N GLY A 22 14.31 15.70 -26.90
CA GLY A 22 14.22 15.45 -25.45
C GLY A 22 14.61 14.05 -24.93
N ASP A 23 15.84 13.95 -24.40
CA ASP A 23 16.40 13.01 -23.42
C ASP A 23 15.76 11.61 -23.24
N GLU A 24 16.49 10.59 -23.72
CA GLU A 24 16.22 9.16 -23.60
C GLU A 24 16.56 8.59 -22.21
N LYS A 25 15.65 7.78 -21.66
CA LYS A 25 16.04 6.56 -20.96
C LYS A 25 15.04 5.43 -21.21
N GLN A 26 15.33 4.65 -22.26
CA GLN A 26 14.67 3.39 -22.57
C GLN A 26 14.97 2.35 -21.49
N ALA A 27 13.93 1.82 -20.85
CA ALA A 27 14.00 0.63 -20.01
C ALA A 27 13.34 -0.56 -20.73
N ALA A 28 14.03 -1.70 -20.71
CA ALA A 28 13.63 -3.00 -21.25
C ALA A 28 12.27 -3.50 -20.69
N PRO A 29 11.55 -4.40 -21.40
CA PRO A 29 10.20 -4.81 -21.03
C PRO A 29 10.23 -5.72 -19.79
N LYS A 30 9.59 -5.29 -18.69
CA LYS A 30 9.29 -6.15 -17.54
C LYS A 30 7.90 -6.75 -17.69
N LYS A 31 7.90 -8.07 -17.78
CA LYS A 31 6.79 -9.01 -17.61
C LYS A 31 6.08 -8.75 -16.27
N ASP A 32 4.79 -8.44 -16.33
CA ASP A 32 3.75 -8.54 -15.29
C ASP A 32 4.14 -8.14 -13.85
N ALA A 33 4.40 -6.85 -13.63
CA ALA A 33 4.15 -6.24 -12.32
C ALA A 33 2.87 -5.41 -12.46
N ALA A 34 1.81 -5.79 -11.76
CA ALA A 34 0.63 -4.93 -11.62
C ALA A 34 1.10 -3.54 -11.16
N PRO A 35 0.57 -2.44 -11.72
CA PRO A 35 0.90 -1.10 -11.27
C PRO A 35 0.69 -1.04 -9.75
N ALA A 36 1.66 -0.50 -9.01
CA ALA A 36 1.43 -0.13 -7.63
C ALA A 36 0.20 0.79 -7.63
N GLN A 37 -0.94 0.30 -7.12
CA GLN A 37 -2.16 1.07 -7.03
C GLN A 37 -1.90 2.20 -6.05
N GLN A 38 -1.55 3.36 -6.60
CA GLN A 38 -1.55 4.63 -5.90
C GLN A 38 -2.95 4.79 -5.31
N ALA A 39 -3.03 4.99 -4.00
CA ALA A 39 -4.33 5.10 -3.35
C ALA A 39 -5.08 6.30 -3.96
N ALA A 40 -6.34 6.09 -4.34
CA ALA A 40 -7.16 7.17 -4.84
C ALA A 40 -7.40 8.19 -3.71
N SER A 41 -7.50 9.46 -4.05
CA SER A 41 -8.01 10.49 -3.13
C SER A 41 -9.43 10.10 -2.72
N LEU A 42 -9.73 10.10 -1.41
CA LEU A 42 -11.06 9.80 -0.90
C LEU A 42 -12.07 10.86 -1.35
N ASP A 43 -13.15 10.45 -1.99
CA ASP A 43 -14.29 11.33 -2.25
C ASP A 43 -15.14 11.43 -0.99
N MET A 44 -14.99 12.55 -0.28
CA MET A 44 -15.74 12.86 0.95
C MET A 44 -17.07 13.58 0.67
N THR A 45 -17.48 13.70 -0.59
CA THR A 45 -18.75 14.36 -0.95
C THR A 45 -19.94 13.54 -0.43
N GLY A 46 -20.86 14.20 0.28
CA GLY A 46 -22.10 13.57 0.74
C GLY A 46 -21.94 12.59 1.91
N VAL A 47 -20.76 12.50 2.53
CA VAL A 47 -20.57 11.75 3.77
C VAL A 47 -21.37 12.37 4.92
N LYS A 48 -21.85 11.53 5.82
CA LYS A 48 -22.51 11.94 7.06
C LYS A 48 -21.51 11.98 8.21
N ASP A 49 -21.81 12.81 9.20
CA ASP A 49 -21.11 12.79 10.47
C ASP A 49 -21.45 11.51 11.25
N GLY A 50 -20.46 10.89 11.87
CA GLY A 50 -20.65 9.65 12.60
C GLY A 50 -19.41 8.77 12.66
N THR A 51 -19.59 7.55 13.14
CA THR A 51 -18.55 6.50 13.09
C THR A 51 -19.01 5.38 12.18
N PHE A 52 -18.20 5.08 11.16
CA PHE A 52 -18.50 4.10 10.12
C PHE A 52 -17.37 3.09 10.06
N ALA A 53 -17.71 1.82 9.97
CA ALA A 53 -16.73 0.75 9.96
C ALA A 53 -16.96 -0.21 8.80
N ALA A 54 -15.86 -0.72 8.25
CA ALA A 54 -15.91 -1.70 7.20
C ALA A 54 -14.69 -2.63 7.25
N ASP A 55 -14.87 -3.81 6.65
CA ASP A 55 -13.84 -4.82 6.51
C ASP A 55 -13.27 -4.83 5.07
N SER A 56 -11.95 -5.01 4.98
CA SER A 56 -11.29 -5.35 3.74
C SER A 56 -11.68 -6.76 3.27
N SER A 57 -11.30 -7.11 2.05
CA SER A 57 -11.41 -8.48 1.58
C SER A 57 -10.54 -9.44 2.41
N GLN A 58 -11.06 -10.65 2.61
CA GLN A 58 -10.37 -11.71 3.35
C GLN A 58 -9.19 -12.24 2.55
N HIS A 59 -8.01 -12.28 3.16
CA HIS A 59 -6.85 -12.97 2.64
C HIS A 59 -6.61 -14.27 3.41
N GLU A 60 -6.66 -15.43 2.74
CA GLU A 60 -6.68 -16.76 3.38
C GLU A 60 -5.57 -17.01 4.42
N LYS A 61 -4.38 -16.45 4.18
CA LYS A 61 -3.20 -16.65 5.05
C LYS A 61 -3.00 -15.55 6.09
N ILE A 62 -3.53 -14.36 5.85
CA ILE A 62 -3.16 -13.14 6.58
C ILE A 62 -4.36 -12.59 7.37
N GLY A 63 -5.59 -12.98 7.00
CA GLY A 63 -6.83 -12.43 7.51
C GLY A 63 -7.23 -11.16 6.75
N HIS A 64 -7.84 -10.20 7.42
CA HIS A 64 -8.33 -8.93 6.84
C HIS A 64 -8.03 -7.74 7.75
N SER A 65 -8.32 -6.54 7.27
CA SER A 65 -8.35 -5.31 8.07
C SER A 65 -9.78 -4.93 8.37
N HIS A 66 -10.03 -4.53 9.62
CA HIS A 66 -11.24 -3.84 10.06
C HIS A 66 -10.86 -2.38 10.35
N VAL A 67 -11.54 -1.43 9.71
CA VAL A 67 -11.29 -0.01 9.94
C VAL A 67 -12.58 0.68 10.36
N ALA A 68 -12.51 1.48 11.42
CA ALA A 68 -13.56 2.39 11.84
C ALA A 68 -13.07 3.84 11.73
N LEU A 69 -13.83 4.67 11.01
CA LEU A 69 -13.57 6.08 10.79
C LEU A 69 -14.58 6.92 11.54
N THR A 70 -14.14 7.93 12.28
CA THR A 70 -15.03 8.99 12.76
C THR A 70 -14.94 10.19 11.81
N ILE A 71 -16.07 10.54 11.20
CA ILE A 71 -16.19 11.66 10.27
C ILE A 71 -16.97 12.77 10.96
N LYS A 72 -16.47 14.00 10.82
CA LYS A 72 -17.14 15.21 11.30
C LYS A 72 -16.88 16.34 10.30
N ASP A 73 -17.94 17.05 9.92
CA ASP A 73 -17.88 18.18 8.99
C ASP A 73 -17.16 17.80 7.67
N GLY A 74 -17.47 16.60 7.15
CA GLY A 74 -16.85 16.07 5.93
C GLY A 74 -15.37 15.66 6.06
N THR A 75 -14.82 15.63 7.28
CA THR A 75 -13.41 15.36 7.56
C THR A 75 -13.24 14.13 8.45
N ILE A 76 -12.25 13.28 8.15
CA ILE A 76 -11.85 12.19 9.05
C ILE A 76 -11.14 12.79 10.27
N THR A 77 -11.69 12.53 11.46
CA THR A 77 -11.19 13.03 12.75
C THR A 77 -10.59 11.94 13.63
N LYS A 78 -10.91 10.68 13.35
CA LYS A 78 -10.35 9.52 14.06
C LYS A 78 -10.28 8.32 13.14
N VAL A 79 -9.21 7.54 13.26
CA VAL A 79 -9.04 6.26 12.56
C VAL A 79 -8.69 5.17 13.56
N VAL A 80 -9.52 4.13 13.62
CA VAL A 80 -9.21 2.89 14.35
C VAL A 80 -9.00 1.79 13.32
N HIS A 81 -7.83 1.19 13.32
CA HIS A 81 -7.48 0.08 12.43
C HIS A 81 -7.15 -1.15 13.28
N THR A 82 -7.87 -2.23 13.04
CA THR A 82 -7.66 -3.53 13.67
C THR A 82 -7.36 -4.55 12.58
N GLY A 83 -6.20 -5.20 12.65
CA GLY A 83 -5.93 -6.35 11.79
C GLY A 83 -6.53 -7.61 12.40
N ILE A 84 -7.30 -8.37 11.62
CA ILE A 84 -7.86 -9.65 12.02
C ILE A 84 -7.05 -10.74 11.32
N ASP A 85 -6.68 -11.81 12.03
CA ASP A 85 -5.94 -12.94 11.47
C ASP A 85 -6.87 -13.94 10.76
N LYS A 86 -6.28 -14.98 10.16
CA LYS A 86 -7.04 -16.02 9.43
C LYS A 86 -7.98 -16.85 10.32
N GLU A 87 -7.79 -16.79 11.64
CA GLU A 87 -8.57 -17.49 12.66
C GLU A 87 -9.63 -16.59 13.29
N GLY A 88 -9.78 -15.36 12.78
CA GLY A 88 -10.75 -14.38 13.29
C GLY A 88 -10.30 -13.65 14.55
N LYS A 89 -9.04 -13.81 14.98
CA LYS A 89 -8.51 -13.12 16.17
C LYS A 89 -7.88 -11.79 15.78
N ALA A 90 -7.99 -10.78 16.65
CA ALA A 90 -7.24 -9.55 16.49
C ALA A 90 -5.74 -9.85 16.54
N LYS A 91 -4.99 -9.27 15.60
CA LYS A 91 -3.53 -9.31 15.58
C LYS A 91 -3.01 -8.48 16.73
N ASP A 92 -2.12 -9.06 17.51
CA ASP A 92 -1.47 -8.44 18.66
C ASP A 92 0.06 -8.59 18.58
N GLU A 93 0.75 -8.25 19.67
CA GLU A 93 2.19 -8.36 19.79
C GLU A 93 2.73 -9.78 19.59
N SER A 94 1.89 -10.80 19.80
CA SER A 94 2.24 -12.22 19.59
C SER A 94 2.03 -12.66 18.14
N TYR A 95 1.56 -11.80 17.24
CA TYR A 95 1.30 -12.16 15.86
C TYR A 95 2.56 -12.69 15.15
N GLY A 96 2.45 -13.90 14.59
CA GLY A 96 3.58 -14.61 13.97
C GLY A 96 4.46 -15.40 14.94
N ALA A 97 4.13 -15.49 16.23
CA ALA A 97 4.80 -16.38 17.17
C ALA A 97 4.76 -17.84 16.69
N GLY A 98 5.84 -18.58 16.96
CA GLY A 98 5.98 -19.99 16.55
C GLY A 98 6.20 -20.21 15.04
N LYS A 99 6.34 -19.14 14.24
CA LYS A 99 6.78 -19.23 12.84
C LYS A 99 8.30 -19.18 12.75
N SER A 100 8.84 -19.42 11.55
CA SER A 100 10.28 -19.18 11.29
C SER A 100 10.62 -17.71 11.51
N GLU A 101 11.88 -17.43 11.86
CA GLU A 101 12.34 -16.06 12.16
C GLU A 101 11.96 -15.06 11.06
N ALA A 102 12.15 -15.43 9.80
CA ALA A 102 11.79 -14.58 8.65
C ALA A 102 10.28 -14.32 8.55
N ALA A 103 9.45 -15.32 8.83
CA ALA A 103 8.00 -15.17 8.80
C ALA A 103 7.49 -14.35 10.00
N GLN A 104 8.07 -14.56 11.19
CA GLN A 104 7.76 -13.76 12.37
C GLN A 104 8.12 -12.29 12.16
N LYS A 105 9.31 -11.99 11.60
CA LYS A 105 9.69 -10.61 11.26
C LYS A 105 8.67 -9.94 10.33
N LYS A 106 8.21 -10.64 9.28
CA LYS A 106 7.18 -10.12 8.38
C LYS A 106 5.83 -9.90 9.08
N ALA A 107 5.41 -10.83 9.91
CA ALA A 107 4.18 -10.71 10.70
C ALA A 107 4.24 -9.49 11.63
N GLN A 108 5.36 -9.30 12.32
CA GLN A 108 5.58 -8.16 13.22
C GLN A 108 5.62 -6.82 12.48
N VAL A 109 6.18 -6.77 11.27
CA VAL A 109 6.11 -5.60 10.40
C VAL A 109 4.66 -5.27 10.04
N ALA A 110 3.87 -6.28 9.64
CA ALA A 110 2.46 -6.10 9.35
C ALA A 110 1.66 -5.64 10.57
N TYR A 111 1.93 -6.20 11.76
CA TYR A 111 1.28 -5.78 13.00
C TYR A 111 1.56 -4.30 13.33
N LYS A 112 2.83 -3.88 13.27
CA LYS A 112 3.21 -2.47 13.51
C LYS A 112 2.63 -1.52 12.45
N ALA A 113 2.51 -1.98 11.21
CA ALA A 113 1.94 -1.20 10.12
C ALA A 113 0.46 -0.82 10.36
N ILE A 114 -0.30 -1.63 11.10
CA ILE A 114 -1.71 -1.37 11.43
C ILE A 114 -1.86 0.01 12.08
N GLY A 115 -1.12 0.25 13.17
CA GLY A 115 -1.14 1.52 13.88
C GLY A 115 -0.57 2.67 13.06
N SER A 116 0.51 2.42 12.31
CA SER A 116 1.12 3.46 11.48
C SER A 116 0.18 3.98 10.39
N TYR A 117 -0.57 3.10 9.72
CA TYR A 117 -1.54 3.53 8.71
C TYR A 117 -2.70 4.34 9.29
N ALA A 118 -3.22 3.94 10.46
CA ALA A 118 -4.25 4.70 11.15
C ALA A 118 -3.77 6.12 11.50
N SER A 119 -2.58 6.23 12.12
CA SER A 119 -1.99 7.53 12.46
C SER A 119 -1.73 8.39 11.23
N GLN A 120 -1.20 7.81 10.16
CA GLN A 120 -0.94 8.54 8.93
C GLN A 120 -2.22 9.08 8.28
N LEU A 121 -3.29 8.28 8.23
CA LEU A 121 -4.56 8.74 7.67
C LEU A 121 -5.21 9.82 8.54
N GLU A 122 -5.15 9.68 9.87
CA GLU A 122 -5.68 10.67 10.81
C GLU A 122 -4.93 12.01 10.70
N GLU A 123 -3.61 11.98 10.55
CA GLU A 123 -2.76 13.18 10.40
C GLU A 123 -2.95 13.83 9.02
N LYS A 124 -2.84 13.03 7.95
CA LYS A 124 -2.78 13.53 6.57
C LYS A 124 -4.17 13.79 5.99
N LYS A 125 -5.21 13.16 6.55
CA LYS A 125 -6.63 13.25 6.14
C LYS A 125 -6.86 12.93 4.67
N ASP A 126 -5.94 12.19 4.08
CA ASP A 126 -5.88 11.89 2.66
C ASP A 126 -5.21 10.53 2.48
N LEU A 127 -6.00 9.56 2.02
CA LEU A 127 -5.53 8.20 1.83
C LEU A 127 -4.41 8.11 0.80
N ALA A 128 -4.39 9.00 -0.21
CA ALA A 128 -3.34 9.07 -1.23
C ALA A 128 -1.98 9.46 -0.65
N LYS A 129 -1.96 10.08 0.54
CA LYS A 129 -0.73 10.48 1.23
C LYS A 129 -0.26 9.46 2.26
N VAL A 130 -1.01 8.39 2.52
CA VAL A 130 -0.55 7.33 3.42
C VAL A 130 0.57 6.54 2.75
N ASP A 131 1.72 6.45 3.40
CA ASP A 131 2.90 5.81 2.84
C ASP A 131 2.86 4.29 3.09
N ALA A 132 3.08 3.51 2.04
CA ALA A 132 3.25 2.07 2.16
C ALA A 132 4.49 1.74 3.00
N ILE A 133 4.42 0.66 3.78
CA ILE A 133 5.51 0.21 4.65
C ILE A 133 6.13 -1.04 4.02
N THR A 134 7.45 -1.04 3.83
CA THR A 134 8.17 -2.17 3.25
C THR A 134 7.91 -3.44 4.06
N GLY A 135 7.44 -4.50 3.38
CA GLY A 135 7.08 -5.77 4.03
C GLY A 135 5.64 -5.86 4.52
N ALA A 136 4.83 -4.79 4.39
CA ALA A 136 3.42 -4.74 4.78
C ALA A 136 2.47 -4.46 3.59
N THR A 137 2.87 -4.75 2.35
CA THR A 137 2.08 -4.43 1.14
C THR A 137 0.65 -4.94 1.20
N ILE A 138 0.43 -6.20 1.61
CA ILE A 138 -0.92 -6.76 1.70
C ILE A 138 -1.75 -6.02 2.77
N SER A 139 -1.14 -5.69 3.91
CA SER A 139 -1.81 -4.92 4.96
C SER A 139 -2.12 -3.48 4.54
N TYR A 140 -1.30 -2.89 3.67
CA TYR A 140 -1.56 -1.58 3.08
C TYR A 140 -2.77 -1.60 2.15
N ASP A 141 -2.85 -2.60 1.27
CA ASP A 141 -3.99 -2.74 0.35
C ASP A 141 -5.30 -3.01 1.12
N GLN A 142 -5.24 -3.87 2.14
CA GLN A 142 -6.37 -4.14 3.03
C GLN A 142 -6.82 -2.89 3.79
N PHE A 143 -5.89 -2.09 4.29
CA PHE A 143 -6.21 -0.83 4.95
C PHE A 143 -6.93 0.14 4.00
N LYS A 144 -6.39 0.36 2.79
CA LYS A 144 -7.03 1.24 1.79
C LYS A 144 -8.44 0.79 1.45
N GLU A 145 -8.61 -0.50 1.18
CA GLU A 145 -9.92 -1.07 0.83
C GLU A 145 -10.95 -0.89 1.96
N ALA A 146 -10.55 -1.14 3.21
CA ALA A 146 -11.42 -0.97 4.37
C ALA A 146 -11.79 0.51 4.59
N VAL A 147 -10.84 1.45 4.39
CA VAL A 147 -11.09 2.89 4.48
C VAL A 147 -12.07 3.33 3.40
N GLU A 148 -11.85 2.94 2.14
CA GLU A 148 -12.73 3.27 1.02
C GLU A 148 -14.15 2.78 1.29
N LYS A 149 -14.31 1.52 1.72
CA LYS A 149 -15.63 0.97 2.09
C LYS A 149 -16.26 1.72 3.26
N ALA A 150 -15.50 2.08 4.29
CA ALA A 150 -16.03 2.83 5.43
C ALA A 150 -16.52 4.24 5.02
N VAL A 151 -15.85 4.89 4.06
CA VAL A 151 -16.33 6.14 3.46
C VAL A 151 -17.60 5.93 2.65
N GLU A 152 -17.70 4.83 1.89
CA GLU A 152 -18.93 4.49 1.17
C GLU A 152 -20.10 4.20 2.12
N GLU A 153 -19.87 3.54 3.26
CA GLU A 153 -20.88 3.41 4.32
C GLU A 153 -21.33 4.76 4.86
N ALA A 154 -20.41 5.74 4.98
CA ALA A 154 -20.73 7.08 5.45
C ALA A 154 -21.62 7.89 4.50
N LYS A 155 -21.69 7.52 3.22
CA LYS A 155 -22.54 8.17 2.21
C LYS A 155 -23.98 7.65 2.19
N LYS A 156 -24.23 6.48 2.80
CA LYS A 156 -25.57 5.86 2.87
C LYS A 156 -26.44 6.58 3.88
#